data_AF-A0A2W5FH52-F1
#
_entry.id   AF-A0A2W5FH52-F1
#
_cell.length_a   1.000
_cell.length_b   1.000
_cell.length_c   1.000
_cell.angle_alpha   90.00
_cell.angle_beta   90.00
_cell.angle_gamma   90.00
#
_symmetry.space_group_name_H-M   'P 1'
#
loop_
_entity.id
_entity.type
_entity.pdbx_description
1 polymer ?
#
loop_
_entity_poly.entity_id
_entity_poly.type
_entity_poly.pdbx_seq_one_letter_code
_entity_poly.pdbx_strand_id
1 'polypeptide(L)' 'MQNIRCGTCSALLFRAGQGAISNDIEIKCRRCGTINHLRPTEPLTDRQERQPRMNSCGSTYLQK' A
#
# COMPACT_ATOMS: atom_id res chain seq x y z
N MET A 1 -4.42 7.01 -18.66
CA MET A 1 -4.14 8.03 -17.63
C MET A 1 -4.97 7.72 -16.40
N GLN A 2 -4.37 7.69 -15.22
CA GLN A 2 -5.04 7.49 -13.92
C GLN A 2 -5.25 8.85 -13.24
N ASN A 3 -6.42 9.05 -12.63
CA ASN A 3 -6.72 10.26 -11.86
C ASN A 3 -6.19 10.09 -10.44
N ILE A 4 -5.23 10.91 -10.03
CA ILE A 4 -4.77 10.95 -8.64
C ILE A 4 -5.56 12.02 -7.91
N ARG A 5 -6.22 11.62 -6.82
CA ARG A 5 -7.12 12.47 -6.04
C ARG A 5 -6.57 12.70 -4.63
N CYS A 6 -6.97 13.81 -4.05
CA CYS A 6 -6.63 14.14 -2.68
C CYS A 6 -7.28 13.14 -1.70
N GLY A 7 -6.49 12.61 -0.76
CA GLY A 7 -6.97 11.69 0.28
C GLY A 7 -7.95 12.32 1.28
N THR A 8 -8.04 13.65 1.34
CA THR A 8 -8.95 14.37 2.26
C THR A 8 -10.25 14.83 1.61
N CYS A 9 -10.19 15.42 0.41
CA CYS A 9 -11.36 16.09 -0.20
C CYS A 9 -11.73 15.56 -1.59
N SER A 10 -11.08 14.50 -2.05
CA SER A 10 -11.32 13.84 -3.35
C SER A 10 -11.14 14.72 -4.60
N ALA A 11 -10.65 15.96 -4.42
CA ALA A 11 -10.30 16.86 -5.52
C ALA A 11 -9.20 16.22 -6.38
N LEU A 12 -9.29 16.41 -7.70
CA LEU A 12 -8.24 15.98 -8.61
C LEU A 12 -6.95 16.75 -8.30
N LEU A 13 -5.86 16.02 -8.09
CA LEU A 13 -4.52 16.58 -7.92
C LEU A 13 -3.85 16.69 -9.29
N PHE A 14 -3.73 15.56 -10.00
CA PHE A 14 -3.19 15.46 -11.36
C PHE A 14 -3.60 14.15 -12.03
N ARG A 15 -3.22 13.98 -13.29
CA ARG A 15 -3.35 12.73 -14.06
C ARG A 15 -1.98 12.18 -14.39
N ALA A 16 -1.79 10.87 -14.23
CA ALA A 16 -0.52 10.20 -14.50
C ALA A 16 -0.69 9.04 -15.47
N GLY A 17 0.36 8.76 -16.26
CA GLY A 17 0.49 7.48 -16.97
C GLY A 17 0.63 6.32 -15.99
N GLN A 18 0.37 5.10 -16.46
CA GLN A 18 0.64 3.91 -15.64
C GLN A 18 2.14 3.80 -15.40
N GLY A 19 2.56 3.65 -14.14
CA GLY A 19 3.98 3.59 -13.77
C GLY A 19 4.76 4.91 -13.91
N ALA A 20 4.09 6.06 -14.11
CA ALA A 20 4.77 7.35 -14.28
C ALA A 20 5.34 7.94 -12.97
N ILE A 21 4.94 7.41 -11.82
CA ILE A 21 5.44 7.82 -10.50
C ILE A 21 6.62 6.90 -10.16
N SER A 22 7.83 7.31 -10.55
CA SER A 22 9.06 6.53 -10.30
C SER A 22 9.72 6.86 -8.97
N ASN A 23 9.39 8.01 -8.37
CA ASN A 23 9.91 8.48 -7.07
C ASN A 23 8.76 9.08 -6.23
N ASP A 24 9.05 9.38 -4.97
CA ASP A 24 8.11 10.04 -4.07
C ASP A 24 7.70 11.43 -4.58
N ILE A 25 6.41 11.75 -4.47
CA ILE A 25 5.83 13.05 -4.84
C ILE A 25 5.09 13.63 -3.65
N GLU A 26 5.43 14.87 -3.29
CA GLU A 26 4.66 15.69 -2.36
C GLU A 26 3.89 16.76 -3.11
N ILE A 27 2.57 16.79 -2.96
CA ILE A 27 1.71 17.76 -3.63
C ILE A 27 0.67 18.36 -2.69
N LYS A 28 0.60 19.69 -2.67
CA LYS A 28 -0.43 20.43 -1.95
C LYS A 28 -1.74 20.44 -2.72
N CYS A 29 -2.82 20.03 -2.07
CA CYS A 29 -4.15 20.14 -2.62
C CYS A 29 -4.58 21.61 -2.71
N ARG A 30 -4.89 22.09 -3.92
CA ARG A 30 -5.38 23.47 -4.15
C ARG A 30 -6.75 23.74 -3.51
N ARG A 31 -7.55 22.71 -3.22
CA ARG A 31 -8.89 22.86 -2.64
C ARG A 31 -8.88 22.92 -1.11
N CYS A 32 -8.22 21.98 -0.45
CA CYS A 32 -8.26 21.86 1.02
C CYS A 32 -6.94 22.16 1.73
N GLY A 33 -5.84 22.33 0.99
CA GLY A 33 -4.53 22.64 1.58
C GLY A 33 -3.72 21.44 2.08
N THR A 34 -4.30 20.23 2.19
CA THR A 34 -3.58 19.01 2.60
C THR A 34 -2.37 18.75 1.70
N ILE A 35 -1.22 18.43 2.32
CA ILE A 35 -0.04 17.88 1.62
C ILE A 35 -0.25 16.37 1.47
N ASN A 36 -0.27 15.89 0.22
CA ASN A 36 -0.43 14.47 -0.09
C ASN A 36 0.96 13.91 -0.45
N HIS A 37 1.33 12.80 0.19
CA HIS A 37 2.56 12.05 -0.11
C HIS A 37 2.19 10.83 -0.94
N LEU A 38 2.69 10.76 -2.17
CA LEU A 38 2.43 9.66 -3.11
C LEU A 38 3.73 8.89 -3.31
N ARG A 39 3.67 7.57 -3.15
CA ARG A 39 4.79 6.67 -3.36
C ARG A 39 4.67 5.97 -4.71
N PRO A 40 5.79 5.53 -5.31
CA PRO A 40 5.78 4.61 -6.44
C PRO A 40 4.97 3.36 -6.10
N THR A 41 4.35 2.75 -7.11
CA THR A 41 3.76 1.43 -6.94
C THR A 41 4.89 0.45 -6.57
N GLU A 42 4.86 -0.08 -5.35
CA GLU A 42 5.83 -1.10 -4.95
C GLU A 42 5.76 -2.29 -5.92
N PRO A 43 6.91 -2.89 -6.28
CA PRO A 43 6.88 -4.15 -7.01
C PRO A 43 6.09 -5.18 -6.20
N LEU A 44 5.28 -5.98 -6.89
CA LEU A 44 4.56 -7.09 -6.26
C LEU A 44 5.59 -7.93 -5.50
N THR A 45 5.48 -7.94 -4.17
CA THR A 45 6.35 -8.76 -3.34
C THR A 45 6.06 -10.22 -3.68
N ASP A 46 7.08 -10.97 -4.08
CA ASP A 46 7.04 -12.44 -4.15
C ASP A 46 7.01 -13.02 -2.72
N ARG A 47 6.03 -12.58 -1.94
CA ARG A 47 5.86 -13.03 -0.57
C ARG A 47 5.08 -14.33 -0.65
N GLN A 48 5.80 -15.44 -0.80
CA GLN A 48 5.25 -16.77 -0.63
C GLN A 48 4.46 -16.81 0.68
N GLU A 49 3.17 -17.12 0.59
CA GLU A 49 2.32 -17.30 1.77
C GLU A 49 3.00 -18.31 2.71
N ARG A 50 3.05 -17.97 3.99
CA ARG A 50 3.59 -18.87 5.00
C ARG A 50 2.72 -20.13 5.00
N GLN A 51 3.29 -21.27 4.60
CA GLN A 51 2.58 -22.55 4.58
C GLN A 51 1.82 -22.74 5.91
N PRO A 52 0.55 -23.15 5.88
CA PRO A 52 -0.21 -23.41 7.09
C PRO A 52 0.57 -24.44 7.90
N ARG A 53 0.86 -24.11 9.16
CA ARG A 53 1.56 -25.03 10.05
C ARG A 53 0.70 -26.27 10.19
N MET A 54 1.18 -27.41 9.68
CA MET A 54 0.54 -28.69 9.90
C MET A 54 0.53 -28.94 11.41
N ASN A 55 -0.68 -29.02 11.95
CA ASN A 55 -0.97 -29.13 13.37
C ASN A 55 -0.30 -30.38 13.98
N SER A 56 0.92 -30.23 14.47
CA SER A 56 1.42 -31.09 15.55
C SER A 56 2.16 -30.19 16.54
N CYS A 57 1.37 -29.60 17.45
CA CYS A 57 1.92 -29.06 18.67
C CYS A 57 2.53 -30.23 19.43
N GLY A 58 3.87 -30.36 19.38
CA GLY A 58 4.65 -31.35 20.11
C GLY A 58 4.68 -31.06 21.62
N SER A 59 3.51 -30.85 22.23
CA SER A 59 3.40 -30.78 23.69
C SER A 59 3.47 -32.20 24.24
N THR A 60 4.58 -32.53 24.90
CA THR A 60 4.83 -33.81 25.57
C THR A 60 4.11 -33.94 26.92
N TYR A 61 3.20 -33.02 27.27
CA TYR A 61 2.52 -33.07 28.55
C TYR A 61 1.36 -34.07 28.52
N LEU A 62 1.62 -35.25 29.06
CA LEU A 62 0.64 -36.26 29.44
C LEU A 62 -0.31 -35.64 30.48
N GLN A 63 -1.58 -35.41 30.10
CA GLN A 63 -2.62 -35.10 31.08
C GLN A 63 -2.86 -36.36 31.92
N LYS A 64 -2.57 -36.26 33.22
CA LYS A 64 -3.05 -37.18 34.26
C LYS A 64 -4.20 -36.50 34.99
#